data_AF-A0A167DYX0-F1
#
_entry.id   AF-A0A167DYX0-F1
#
_cell.length_a   1.000
_cell.length_b   1.000
_cell.length_c   1.000
_cell.angle_alpha   90.00
_cell.angle_beta   90.00
_cell.angle_gamma   90.00
#
_symmetry.space_group_name_H-M   'P 1'
#
loop_
_entity.id
_entity.type
_entity.pdbx_description
1 polymer ?
#
loop_
_entity_poly.entity_id
_entity_poly.type
_entity_poly.pdbx_seq_one_letter_code
_entity_poly.pdbx_strand_id
1 'polypeptide(L)'
;MASHEARLDSEDGSRPRSSKPCRGGRGGRSACCREVQVSKALSKLLRHQAENAGIKLDEEGFAPLDQALAWGPIKSLAPSLEEIKEVVENNAKKRFTLKPADVSAPDPSSAAGYLIRANQGHSLHVDETALFKPVLLGDADFPDKVVHGTYFAFWGPILESGGLRPMGRGHIHCSDRTPEEGAVSGMRRDAELLVEIDIEGSLRDGVTWWRSDNGVLLTDGGEGGVLGTRYFKMVTSRTVDLGLLWENGVKLADLPGHLKFRPPGGKRGGGGRAKRP
;
A
#
# COMPACT_ATOMS: atom_id res chain seq x y z
N MET A 1 36.90 10.64 57.56
CA MET A 1 36.52 11.53 56.44
C MET A 1 36.37 10.63 55.21
N ALA A 2 35.20 10.05 54.96
CA ALA A 2 34.03 10.65 54.32
C ALA A 2 34.28 10.96 52.83
N SER A 3 33.84 10.04 51.96
CA SER A 3 33.34 10.20 50.57
C SER A 3 33.25 8.78 49.99
N HIS A 4 32.12 8.06 50.04
CA HIS A 4 30.81 8.26 49.40
C HIS A 4 30.95 8.36 47.86
N GLU A 5 30.90 7.22 47.18
CA GLU A 5 30.45 7.16 45.79
C GLU A 5 29.31 6.16 45.67
N ALA A 6 28.29 6.63 44.96
CA ALA A 6 26.93 6.20 45.04
C ALA A 6 26.65 5.04 44.09
N ARG A 7 25.79 4.14 44.58
CA ARG A 7 24.97 3.27 43.74
C ARG A 7 24.06 4.14 42.89
N LEU A 8 24.06 3.92 41.58
CA LEU A 8 22.99 4.34 40.70
C LEU A 8 22.38 3.09 40.07
N ASP A 9 21.18 2.78 40.56
CA ASP A 9 20.15 2.04 39.86
C ASP A 9 19.89 2.71 38.50
N SER A 10 19.74 1.92 37.44
CA SER A 10 19.30 2.42 36.13
C SER A 10 18.34 1.41 35.52
N GLU A 11 17.09 1.61 35.92
CA GLU A 11 15.86 1.64 35.12
C GLU A 11 15.68 0.61 33.99
N ASP A 12 14.65 -0.20 34.23
CA ASP A 12 13.93 -1.13 33.37
C ASP A 12 13.63 -0.55 31.96
N GLY A 13 14.54 -0.81 31.04
CA GLY A 13 14.35 -0.59 29.61
C GLY A 13 13.30 -1.54 29.02
N SER A 14 12.03 -1.17 29.16
CA SER A 14 10.90 -1.77 28.44
C SER A 14 11.11 -1.68 26.92
N ARG A 15 11.68 -2.75 26.34
CA ARG A 15 11.85 -2.91 24.89
C ARG A 15 10.48 -3.07 24.21
N PRO A 16 10.19 -2.36 23.11
CA PRO A 16 8.98 -2.58 22.34
C PRO A 16 9.01 -4.00 21.76
N ARG A 17 7.95 -4.79 22.03
CA ARG A 17 7.81 -6.16 21.56
C ARG A 17 7.83 -6.18 20.03
N SER A 18 8.89 -6.75 19.46
CA SER A 18 9.00 -6.98 18.03
C SER A 18 7.90 -7.94 17.56
N SER A 19 7.09 -7.48 16.62
CA SER A 19 6.02 -8.24 15.98
C SER A 19 6.61 -9.40 15.18
N LYS A 20 6.65 -10.59 15.76
CA LYS A 20 7.03 -11.82 15.05
C LYS A 20 5.96 -12.19 14.03
N PRO A 21 6.33 -12.54 12.77
CA PRO A 21 5.39 -13.16 11.85
C PRO A 21 5.09 -14.59 12.33
N CYS A 22 3.81 -14.89 12.56
CA CYS A 22 3.38 -16.19 13.07
C CYS A 22 3.70 -17.32 12.08
N ARG A 23 4.70 -18.14 12.39
CA ARG A 23 4.85 -19.50 11.84
C ARG A 23 3.81 -20.43 12.47
N GLY A 24 3.24 -21.29 11.65
CA GLY A 24 2.07 -22.11 11.97
C GLY A 24 2.25 -23.04 13.16
N GLY A 25 1.47 -22.78 14.22
CA GLY A 25 1.15 -23.71 15.29
C GLY A 25 -0.37 -23.75 15.47
N ARG A 26 -0.96 -24.95 15.45
CA ARG A 26 -2.40 -25.18 15.64
C ARG A 26 -2.80 -24.81 17.08
N GLY A 27 -3.33 -23.61 17.28
CA GLY A 27 -3.86 -23.20 18.59
C GLY A 27 -4.44 -21.77 18.66
N GLY A 28 -4.10 -20.87 17.72
CA GLY A 28 -4.52 -19.45 17.74
C GLY A 28 -5.13 -18.93 16.44
N ARG A 29 -5.73 -19.80 15.62
CA ARG A 29 -6.15 -19.47 14.23
C ARG A 29 -7.39 -18.57 14.10
N SER A 30 -8.22 -18.41 15.14
CA SER A 30 -9.56 -17.84 14.98
C SER A 30 -9.66 -16.32 15.18
N ALA A 31 -8.80 -15.72 16.00
CA ALA A 31 -8.83 -14.26 16.22
C ALA A 31 -8.17 -13.49 15.06
N CYS A 32 -6.99 -13.93 14.62
CA CYS A 32 -6.29 -13.34 13.48
C CYS A 32 -7.11 -13.43 12.17
N CYS A 33 -7.91 -14.49 11.97
CA CYS A 33 -8.77 -14.55 10.80
C CYS A 33 -9.93 -13.54 10.89
N ARG A 34 -10.45 -13.26 12.09
CA ARG A 34 -11.53 -12.28 12.31
C ARG A 34 -11.05 -10.86 12.04
N GLU A 35 -9.92 -10.45 12.59
CA GLU A 35 -9.31 -9.13 12.30
C GLU A 35 -9.05 -8.94 10.80
N VAL A 36 -8.50 -9.97 10.13
CA VAL A 36 -8.25 -9.92 8.68
C VAL A 36 -9.55 -9.88 7.88
N GLN A 37 -10.63 -10.54 8.34
CA GLN A 37 -11.96 -10.48 7.72
C GLN A 37 -12.56 -9.08 7.86
N VAL A 38 -12.53 -8.49 9.05
CA VAL A 38 -12.98 -7.11 9.31
C VAL A 38 -12.18 -6.13 8.45
N SER A 39 -10.85 -6.24 8.43
CA SER A 39 -9.96 -5.42 7.61
C SER A 39 -10.25 -5.55 6.11
N LYS A 40 -10.58 -6.75 5.62
CA LYS A 40 -10.99 -6.94 4.21
C LYS A 40 -12.37 -6.35 3.92
N ALA A 41 -13.33 -6.50 4.83
CA ALA A 41 -14.67 -5.96 4.69
C ALA A 41 -14.65 -4.43 4.68
N LEU A 42 -13.94 -3.81 5.64
CA LEU A 42 -13.71 -2.35 5.68
C LEU A 42 -13.02 -1.85 4.42
N SER A 43 -11.96 -2.55 3.96
CA SER A 43 -11.29 -2.19 2.71
C SER A 43 -12.24 -2.23 1.51
N LYS A 44 -13.12 -3.24 1.45
CA LYS A 44 -14.09 -3.39 0.35
C LYS A 44 -15.16 -2.30 0.40
N LEU A 45 -15.66 -1.98 1.58
CA LEU A 45 -16.64 -0.92 1.78
C LEU A 45 -16.08 0.43 1.35
N LEU A 46 -15.03 0.87 2.03
CA LEU A 46 -14.51 2.23 1.91
C LEU A 46 -13.92 2.50 0.52
N ARG A 47 -13.36 1.50 -0.15
CA ARG A 47 -12.72 1.69 -1.45
C ARG A 47 -13.63 1.51 -2.65
N HIS A 48 -14.69 0.69 -2.53
CA HIS A 48 -15.43 0.22 -3.69
C HIS A 48 -16.96 0.27 -3.54
N GLN A 49 -17.49 0.21 -2.32
CA GLN A 49 -18.92 -0.04 -2.09
C GLN A 49 -19.61 1.05 -1.27
N ALA A 50 -18.93 2.14 -0.91
CA ALA A 50 -19.51 3.21 -0.09
C ALA A 50 -20.78 3.80 -0.73
N GLU A 51 -20.71 4.20 -1.99
CA GLU A 51 -21.87 4.71 -2.74
C GLU A 51 -23.01 3.68 -2.84
N ASN A 52 -22.68 2.43 -3.20
CA ASN A 52 -23.66 1.34 -3.28
C ASN A 52 -24.30 0.99 -1.94
N ALA A 53 -23.60 1.28 -0.83
CA ALA A 53 -24.09 1.10 0.53
C ALA A 53 -24.91 2.31 1.01
N GLY A 54 -25.05 3.36 0.20
CA GLY A 54 -25.72 4.60 0.59
C GLY A 54 -24.92 5.47 1.56
N ILE A 55 -23.63 5.19 1.73
CA ILE A 55 -22.74 5.92 2.64
C ILE A 55 -22.08 7.04 1.84
N LYS A 56 -22.32 8.27 2.26
CA LYS A 56 -21.67 9.44 1.68
C LYS A 56 -20.30 9.62 2.33
N LEU A 57 -19.26 9.64 1.51
CA LEU A 57 -17.92 10.02 1.93
C LEU A 57 -17.81 11.56 1.91
N ASP A 58 -17.11 12.12 2.90
CA ASP A 58 -16.74 13.54 2.87
C ASP A 58 -15.65 13.82 1.82
N GLU A 59 -15.28 15.10 1.66
CA GLU A 59 -14.24 15.54 0.72
C GLU A 59 -12.88 14.88 0.99
N GLU A 60 -12.63 14.46 2.23
CA GLU A 60 -11.41 13.79 2.67
C GLU A 60 -11.53 12.25 2.66
N GLY A 61 -12.64 11.71 2.14
CA GLY A 61 -12.90 10.27 2.02
C GLY A 61 -13.34 9.56 3.31
N PHE A 62 -13.74 10.28 4.36
CA PHE A 62 -14.24 9.68 5.59
C PHE A 62 -15.73 9.34 5.51
N ALA A 63 -16.06 8.19 6.09
CA ALA A 63 -17.42 7.72 6.35
C ALA A 63 -17.75 7.76 7.84
N PRO A 64 -19.00 8.04 8.24
CA PRO A 64 -19.51 7.75 9.58
C PRO A 64 -19.32 6.27 9.94
N LEU A 65 -18.66 6.00 11.07
CA LEU A 65 -18.31 4.64 11.47
C LEU A 65 -19.55 3.80 11.78
N ASP A 66 -20.58 4.39 12.37
CA ASP A 66 -21.88 3.75 12.60
C ASP A 66 -22.53 3.23 11.31
N GLN A 67 -22.52 4.05 10.24
CA GLN A 67 -23.02 3.66 8.93
C GLN A 67 -22.15 2.57 8.30
N ALA A 68 -20.83 2.68 8.45
CA ALA A 68 -19.90 1.65 7.98
C ALA A 68 -20.14 0.30 8.66
N LEU A 69 -20.42 0.32 9.97
CA LEU A 69 -20.75 -0.87 10.74
C LEU A 69 -22.12 -1.47 10.39
N ALA A 70 -23.06 -0.64 9.95
CA ALA A 70 -24.38 -1.09 9.51
C ALA A 70 -24.35 -1.84 8.16
N TRP A 71 -23.26 -1.74 7.39
CA TRP A 71 -23.13 -2.41 6.10
C TRP A 71 -23.15 -3.94 6.25
N GLY A 72 -24.02 -4.64 5.51
CA GLY A 72 -24.34 -6.07 5.70
C GLY A 72 -23.14 -6.99 5.98
N PRO A 73 -22.08 -6.99 5.16
CA PRO A 73 -20.89 -7.79 5.42
C PRO A 73 -20.16 -7.46 6.73
N ILE A 74 -20.09 -6.19 7.15
CA ILE A 74 -19.49 -5.80 8.44
C ILE A 74 -20.46 -6.09 9.58
N LYS A 75 -21.74 -5.75 9.41
CA LYS A 75 -22.82 -6.04 10.36
C LYS A 75 -22.89 -7.53 10.70
N SER A 76 -22.70 -8.41 9.72
CA SER A 76 -22.67 -9.87 9.94
C SER A 76 -21.50 -10.35 10.80
N LEU A 77 -20.40 -9.60 10.83
CA LEU A 77 -19.26 -9.87 11.69
C LEU A 77 -19.48 -9.31 13.10
N ALA A 78 -20.37 -8.31 13.23
CA ALA A 78 -20.69 -7.60 14.47
C ALA A 78 -19.44 -7.22 15.29
N PRO A 79 -18.51 -6.43 14.71
CA PRO A 79 -17.32 -6.03 15.45
C PRO A 79 -17.64 -4.98 16.53
N SER A 80 -16.96 -5.06 17.68
CA SER A 80 -17.05 -4.00 18.69
C SER A 80 -16.25 -2.76 18.29
N LEU A 81 -16.49 -1.63 18.97
CA LEU A 81 -15.72 -0.40 18.71
C LEU A 81 -14.24 -0.60 19.06
N GLU A 82 -13.96 -1.31 20.14
CA GLU A 82 -12.61 -1.69 20.57
C GLU A 82 -11.93 -2.58 19.53
N GLU A 83 -12.62 -3.58 18.98
CA GLU A 83 -12.09 -4.43 17.90
C GLU A 83 -11.71 -3.59 16.67
N ILE A 84 -12.45 -2.52 16.35
CA ILE A 84 -12.13 -1.65 15.21
C ILE A 84 -10.91 -0.78 15.53
N LYS A 85 -10.85 -0.18 16.71
CA LYS A 85 -9.68 0.59 17.17
C LYS A 85 -8.42 -0.29 17.08
N GLU A 86 -8.50 -1.53 17.58
CA GLU A 86 -7.43 -2.51 17.45
C GLU A 86 -7.11 -2.86 15.99
N VAL A 87 -8.09 -3.07 15.12
CA VAL A 87 -7.86 -3.38 13.69
C VAL A 87 -7.21 -2.22 12.94
N VAL A 88 -7.48 -0.97 13.34
CA VAL A 88 -6.86 0.24 12.78
C VAL A 88 -5.42 0.37 13.28
N GLU A 89 -5.20 0.24 14.59
CA GLU A 89 -3.87 0.35 15.23
C GLU A 89 -2.94 -0.79 14.84
N ASN A 90 -3.40 -2.04 14.95
CA ASN A 90 -2.64 -3.24 14.61
C ASN A 90 -2.63 -3.55 13.11
N ASN A 91 -3.18 -2.67 12.27
CA ASN A 91 -3.13 -2.87 10.84
C ASN A 91 -1.68 -2.79 10.39
N ALA A 92 -1.08 -3.95 10.10
CA ALA A 92 0.29 -4.02 9.61
C ALA A 92 0.55 -3.08 8.43
N LYS A 93 -0.48 -2.74 7.63
CA LYS A 93 -0.39 -1.88 6.45
C LYS A 93 -0.93 -0.45 6.63
N LYS A 94 -1.30 -0.05 7.85
CA LYS A 94 -1.93 1.26 8.14
C LYS A 94 -2.99 1.63 7.11
N ARG A 95 -3.92 0.70 6.82
CA ARG A 95 -4.88 0.83 5.73
C ARG A 95 -6.00 1.83 5.98
N PHE A 96 -6.20 2.19 7.23
CA PHE A 96 -7.33 2.98 7.70
C PHE A 96 -6.84 4.10 8.60
N THR A 97 -7.60 5.19 8.63
CA THR A 97 -7.46 6.26 9.61
C THR A 97 -8.81 6.46 10.27
N LEU A 98 -8.78 6.54 11.60
CA LEU A 98 -9.94 6.78 12.45
C LEU A 98 -9.78 8.16 13.08
N LYS A 99 -10.78 9.04 12.92
CA LYS A 99 -10.82 10.37 13.56
C LYS A 99 -12.13 10.53 14.35
N PRO A 100 -12.14 11.26 15.49
CA PRO A 100 -13.39 11.63 16.12
C PRO A 100 -14.18 12.60 15.22
N ALA A 101 -15.50 12.45 15.20
CA ALA A 101 -16.41 13.31 14.43
C ALA A 101 -16.55 14.71 15.04
N ASP A 102 -16.38 14.82 16.36
CA ASP A 102 -16.35 16.08 17.10
C ASP A 102 -14.99 16.22 17.82
N VAL A 103 -14.27 17.29 17.51
CA VAL A 103 -12.96 17.60 18.10
C VAL A 103 -13.06 17.88 19.60
N SER A 104 -14.25 18.28 20.07
CA SER A 104 -14.56 18.55 21.49
C SER A 104 -14.72 17.27 22.31
N ALA A 105 -14.92 16.12 21.64
CA ALA A 105 -15.06 14.81 22.25
C ALA A 105 -14.04 13.84 21.62
N PRO A 106 -12.77 13.85 22.07
CA PRO A 106 -11.69 13.09 21.43
C PRO A 106 -11.82 11.56 21.61
N ASP A 107 -12.56 11.09 22.61
CA ASP A 107 -12.83 9.65 22.83
C ASP A 107 -14.32 9.38 23.06
N PRO A 108 -15.14 9.39 21.99
CA PRO A 108 -16.55 9.08 22.09
C PRO A 108 -16.75 7.59 22.42
N SER A 109 -17.64 7.29 23.35
CA SER A 109 -17.97 5.92 23.75
C SER A 109 -18.80 5.14 22.71
N SER A 110 -19.20 5.80 21.62
CA SER A 110 -20.06 5.24 20.58
C SER A 110 -19.41 5.36 19.20
N ALA A 111 -19.65 4.36 18.36
CA ALA A 111 -19.22 4.36 16.96
C ALA A 111 -19.76 5.58 16.17
N ALA A 112 -20.90 6.15 16.57
CA ALA A 112 -21.46 7.34 15.93
C ALA A 112 -20.57 8.60 16.10
N GLY A 113 -19.68 8.60 17.10
CA GLY A 113 -18.73 9.69 17.31
C GLY A 113 -17.44 9.56 16.51
N TYR A 114 -17.31 8.56 15.64
CA TYR A 114 -16.09 8.34 14.85
C TYR A 114 -16.36 8.39 13.34
N LEU A 115 -15.33 8.84 12.63
CA LEU A 115 -15.22 8.84 11.19
C LEU A 115 -14.06 7.93 10.78
N ILE A 116 -14.26 7.09 9.78
CA ILE A 116 -13.24 6.16 9.26
C ILE A 116 -13.03 6.37 7.77
N ARG A 117 -11.76 6.42 7.33
CA ARG A 117 -11.40 6.40 5.91
C ARG A 117 -10.45 5.27 5.58
N ALA A 118 -10.45 4.85 4.31
CA ALA A 118 -9.32 4.08 3.79
C ALA A 118 -8.21 5.07 3.41
N ASN A 119 -6.96 4.74 3.72
CA ASN A 119 -5.85 5.66 3.41
C ASN A 119 -5.48 5.67 1.93
N GLN A 120 -5.86 4.62 1.17
CA GLN A 120 -5.42 4.42 -0.21
C GLN A 120 -6.36 3.52 -0.99
N GLY A 121 -6.47 3.75 -2.30
CA GLY A 121 -6.98 2.78 -3.27
C GLY A 121 -8.49 2.78 -3.42
N HIS A 122 -9.11 3.95 -3.32
CA HIS A 122 -10.50 4.14 -3.72
C HIS A 122 -10.60 3.96 -5.24
N SER A 123 -11.62 3.24 -5.68
CA SER A 123 -12.03 3.23 -7.08
C SER A 123 -13.17 4.23 -7.34
N LEU A 124 -13.64 4.91 -6.29
CA LEU A 124 -14.66 5.93 -6.32
C LEU A 124 -13.96 7.29 -6.38
N HIS A 125 -14.57 8.26 -7.05
CA HIS A 125 -14.01 9.54 -7.47
C HIS A 125 -13.86 10.52 -6.29
N VAL A 126 -13.20 10.10 -5.22
CA VAL A 126 -12.65 11.00 -4.20
C VAL A 126 -11.37 11.57 -4.81
N ASP A 127 -11.19 12.89 -4.74
CA ASP A 127 -9.96 13.55 -5.19
C ASP A 127 -8.83 13.17 -4.23
N GLU A 128 -8.30 11.96 -4.39
CA GLU A 128 -7.27 11.37 -3.53
C GLU A 128 -6.00 12.24 -3.50
N THR A 129 -5.78 13.08 -4.52
CA THR A 129 -4.61 13.95 -4.63
C THR A 129 -4.58 15.04 -3.56
N ALA A 130 -5.73 15.50 -3.06
CA ALA A 130 -5.82 16.49 -1.98
C ALA A 130 -5.24 15.98 -0.65
N LEU A 131 -5.10 14.65 -0.51
CA LEU A 131 -4.60 14.01 0.70
C LEU A 131 -3.12 13.62 0.62
N PHE A 132 -2.49 13.78 -0.54
CA PHE A 132 -1.10 13.36 -0.72
C PHE A 132 -0.16 14.56 -0.70
N LYS A 133 1.00 14.37 -0.08
CA LYS A 133 2.06 15.38 -0.10
C LYS A 133 2.79 15.30 -1.43
N PRO A 134 2.95 16.40 -2.18
CA PRO A 134 3.78 16.39 -3.39
C PRO A 134 5.22 16.04 -3.02
N VAL A 135 5.91 15.31 -3.89
CA VAL A 135 7.34 15.02 -3.75
C VAL A 135 8.11 15.94 -4.68
N LEU A 136 8.93 16.84 -4.13
CA LEU A 136 9.69 17.81 -4.92
C LEU A 136 11.20 17.55 -4.82
N LEU A 137 11.91 17.92 -5.87
CA LEU A 137 13.37 17.84 -5.90
C LEU A 137 13.98 18.72 -4.80
N GLY A 138 14.85 18.13 -3.98
CA GLY A 138 15.55 18.83 -2.90
C GLY A 138 14.81 18.89 -1.57
N ASP A 139 13.60 18.30 -1.47
CA ASP A 139 12.92 18.14 -0.19
C ASP A 139 13.77 17.32 0.81
N ALA A 140 13.71 17.69 2.09
CA ALA A 140 14.48 16.99 3.13
C ALA A 140 14.09 15.50 3.28
N ASP A 141 12.88 15.14 2.88
CA ASP A 141 12.37 13.77 2.89
C ASP A 141 12.30 13.14 1.48
N PHE A 142 13.02 13.70 0.51
CA PHE A 142 13.12 13.15 -0.85
C PHE A 142 13.59 11.68 -0.80
N PRO A 143 12.90 10.74 -1.50
CA PRO A 143 13.26 9.34 -1.43
C PRO A 143 14.59 9.05 -2.16
N ASP A 144 15.55 8.44 -1.45
CA ASP A 144 16.81 7.96 -2.05
C ASP A 144 16.59 6.90 -3.14
N LYS A 145 15.48 6.16 -3.04
CA LYS A 145 15.14 5.05 -3.91
C LYS A 145 13.63 4.94 -4.06
N VAL A 146 13.19 4.56 -5.26
CA VAL A 146 11.79 4.27 -5.55
C VAL A 146 11.70 2.97 -6.31
N VAL A 147 10.91 2.03 -5.80
CA VAL A 147 10.76 0.70 -6.38
C VAL A 147 9.31 0.34 -6.66
N HIS A 148 9.09 -0.33 -7.79
CA HIS A 148 7.83 -0.96 -8.15
C HIS A 148 8.00 -2.46 -8.30
N GLY A 149 7.08 -3.23 -7.71
CA GLY A 149 7.12 -4.70 -7.78
C GLY A 149 6.12 -5.24 -8.77
N THR A 150 6.60 -6.05 -9.70
CA THR A 150 5.76 -6.71 -10.70
C THR A 150 6.05 -8.21 -10.77
N TYR A 151 5.38 -8.91 -11.69
CA TYR A 151 5.48 -10.35 -11.88
C TYR A 151 6.01 -10.61 -13.29
N PHE A 152 6.67 -11.76 -13.50
CA PHE A 152 7.16 -12.11 -14.83
C PHE A 152 6.02 -12.06 -15.86
N ALA A 153 4.83 -12.55 -15.46
CA ALA A 153 3.64 -12.61 -16.32
C ALA A 153 3.15 -11.26 -16.85
N PHE A 154 3.54 -10.15 -16.21
CA PHE A 154 3.14 -8.80 -16.64
C PHE A 154 4.28 -8.03 -17.30
N TRP A 155 5.49 -8.59 -17.36
CA TRP A 155 6.66 -7.90 -17.91
C TRP A 155 6.50 -7.57 -19.40
N GLY A 156 6.12 -8.55 -20.22
CA GLY A 156 5.83 -8.32 -21.65
C GLY A 156 4.82 -7.18 -21.88
N PRO A 157 3.61 -7.25 -21.27
CA PRO A 157 2.62 -6.18 -21.36
C PRO A 157 3.10 -4.80 -20.88
N ILE A 158 3.96 -4.73 -19.84
CA ILE A 158 4.56 -3.47 -19.38
C ILE A 158 5.40 -2.87 -20.50
N LEU A 159 6.28 -3.66 -21.12
CA LEU A 159 7.13 -3.23 -22.22
C LEU A 159 6.32 -2.83 -23.47
N GLU A 160 5.31 -3.63 -23.84
CA GLU A 160 4.43 -3.34 -24.98
C GLU A 160 3.66 -2.02 -24.79
N SER A 161 3.27 -1.71 -23.56
CA SER A 161 2.59 -0.44 -23.24
C SER A 161 3.54 0.75 -23.09
N GLY A 162 4.85 0.53 -23.20
CA GLY A 162 5.88 1.57 -23.05
C GLY A 162 6.24 1.92 -21.62
N GLY A 163 5.70 1.23 -20.60
CA GLY A 163 6.01 1.52 -19.20
C GLY A 163 4.99 1.02 -18.17
N LEU A 164 5.07 1.56 -16.96
CA LEU A 164 4.14 1.24 -15.87
C LEU A 164 2.86 2.07 -16.01
N ARG A 165 1.71 1.46 -15.67
CA ARG A 165 0.38 2.11 -15.72
C ARG A 165 -0.37 1.92 -14.40
N PRO A 166 -1.29 2.82 -14.04
CA PRO A 166 -2.07 2.69 -12.82
C PRO A 166 -3.05 1.49 -12.88
N MET A 167 -3.35 0.99 -14.09
CA MET A 167 -4.27 -0.11 -14.36
C MET A 167 -5.69 0.21 -13.85
N GLY A 168 -6.26 -0.60 -12.96
CA GLY A 168 -7.58 -0.34 -12.36
C GLY A 168 -7.54 0.54 -11.10
N ARG A 169 -6.44 1.27 -10.88
CA ARG A 169 -6.26 2.22 -9.76
C ARG A 169 -6.15 3.63 -10.33
N GLY A 170 -6.21 4.65 -9.48
CA GLY A 170 -5.93 6.04 -9.87
C GLY A 170 -4.46 6.31 -10.19
N HIS A 171 -3.54 5.69 -9.43
CA HIS A 171 -2.10 5.95 -9.52
C HIS A 171 -1.26 4.67 -9.57
N ILE A 172 -0.05 4.77 -10.15
CA ILE A 172 0.99 3.76 -10.05
C ILE A 172 1.52 3.79 -8.62
N HIS A 173 1.54 2.63 -7.96
CA HIS A 173 2.00 2.52 -6.57
C HIS A 173 3.44 2.03 -6.53
N CYS A 174 4.27 2.73 -5.77
CA CYS A 174 5.68 2.45 -5.55
C CYS A 174 5.98 2.49 -4.04
N SER A 175 7.17 2.04 -3.69
CA SER A 175 7.68 2.01 -2.32
C SER A 175 9.08 2.62 -2.29
N ASP A 176 9.46 3.21 -1.17
CA ASP A 176 10.85 3.67 -0.91
C ASP A 176 11.80 2.49 -0.60
N ARG A 177 11.23 1.33 -0.27
CA ARG A 177 11.91 0.13 0.20
C ARG A 177 11.40 -1.14 -0.47
N THR A 178 12.22 -2.19 -0.46
CA THR A 178 11.78 -3.56 -0.75
C THR A 178 11.14 -4.22 0.48
N PRO A 179 10.43 -5.36 0.35
CA PRO A 179 9.81 -6.03 1.48
C PRO A 179 10.87 -6.65 2.40
N GLU A 180 12.06 -6.97 1.86
CA GLU A 180 13.25 -7.35 2.63
C GLU A 180 13.76 -6.19 3.51
N GLU A 181 13.70 -4.95 3.00
CA GLU A 181 14.06 -3.71 3.71
C GLU A 181 12.95 -3.22 4.65
N GLY A 182 11.87 -4.00 4.83
CA GLY A 182 10.78 -3.69 5.73
C GLY A 182 9.64 -2.88 5.09
N ALA A 183 9.56 -2.82 3.76
CA ALA A 183 8.41 -2.18 3.10
C ALA A 183 7.09 -2.83 3.51
N VAL A 184 6.24 -2.00 4.09
CA VAL A 184 4.94 -2.39 4.62
C VAL A 184 3.86 -2.34 3.54
N SER A 185 3.94 -1.34 2.65
CA SER A 185 2.94 -1.02 1.65
C SER A 185 3.60 -0.59 0.33
N GLY A 186 2.84 -0.17 -0.68
CA GLY A 186 3.36 0.20 -2.01
C GLY A 186 3.72 -0.99 -2.92
N MET A 187 4.17 -2.11 -2.36
CA MET A 187 4.55 -3.30 -3.12
C MET A 187 4.01 -4.61 -2.55
N ARG A 188 3.79 -5.60 -3.42
CA ARG A 188 3.41 -6.95 -3.02
C ARG A 188 4.64 -7.76 -2.59
N ARG A 189 4.52 -8.51 -1.49
CA ARG A 189 5.64 -9.30 -0.93
C ARG A 189 6.12 -10.38 -1.90
N ASP A 190 5.19 -10.95 -2.66
CA ASP A 190 5.39 -11.99 -3.66
C ASP A 190 5.69 -11.45 -5.07
N ALA A 191 6.04 -10.17 -5.22
CA ALA A 191 6.51 -9.65 -6.49
C ALA A 191 7.81 -10.34 -6.93
N GLU A 192 7.90 -10.73 -8.20
CA GLU A 192 9.03 -11.49 -8.75
C GLU A 192 10.10 -10.58 -9.35
N LEU A 193 9.69 -9.42 -9.85
CA LEU A 193 10.55 -8.39 -10.43
C LEU A 193 10.52 -7.12 -9.60
N LEU A 194 11.67 -6.47 -9.49
CA LEU A 194 11.85 -5.16 -8.91
C LEU A 194 12.27 -4.17 -10.00
N VAL A 195 11.49 -3.12 -10.17
CA VAL A 195 11.80 -2.00 -11.07
C VAL A 195 12.18 -0.82 -10.20
N GLU A 196 13.46 -0.47 -10.16
CA GLU A 196 13.94 0.78 -9.56
C GLU A 196 13.73 1.92 -10.56
N ILE A 197 13.14 3.00 -10.07
CA ILE A 197 12.69 4.14 -10.88
C ILE A 197 13.65 5.31 -10.65
N ASP A 198 14.08 5.93 -11.74
CA ASP A 198 14.71 7.24 -11.73
C ASP A 198 13.66 8.33 -11.47
N ILE A 199 13.31 8.49 -10.19
CA ILE A 199 12.34 9.50 -9.77
C ILE A 199 12.85 10.91 -10.09
N GLU A 200 14.15 11.16 -9.94
CA GLU A 200 14.76 12.47 -10.15
C GLU A 200 14.65 12.89 -11.62
N GLY A 201 15.03 12.00 -12.54
CA GLY A 201 14.83 12.20 -13.98
C GLY A 201 13.36 12.40 -14.33
N SER A 202 12.46 11.59 -13.75
CA SER A 202 11.02 11.72 -14.04
C SER A 202 10.42 13.06 -13.56
N LEU A 203 10.85 13.57 -12.40
CA LEU A 203 10.41 14.86 -11.88
C LEU A 203 10.91 16.03 -12.74
N ARG A 204 12.17 15.96 -13.21
CA ARG A 204 12.74 16.96 -14.14
C ARG A 204 11.96 17.02 -15.45
N ASP A 205 11.48 15.88 -15.93
CA ASP A 205 10.66 15.75 -17.12
C ASP A 205 9.16 16.06 -16.88
N GLY A 206 8.79 16.49 -15.67
CA GLY A 206 7.43 16.94 -15.34
C GLY A 206 6.45 15.84 -14.92
N VAL A 207 6.92 14.64 -14.59
CA VAL A 207 6.06 13.58 -14.02
C VAL A 207 5.71 13.93 -12.58
N THR A 208 4.43 13.87 -12.23
CA THR A 208 3.98 14.19 -10.88
C THR A 208 4.15 13.00 -9.94
N TRP A 209 4.67 13.28 -8.74
CA TRP A 209 4.80 12.30 -7.67
C TRP A 209 4.20 12.83 -6.38
N TRP A 210 3.62 11.92 -5.62
CA TRP A 210 3.11 12.18 -4.29
C TRP A 210 3.52 11.10 -3.30
N ARG A 211 3.50 11.45 -2.02
CA ARG A 211 3.66 10.55 -0.89
C ARG A 211 2.38 10.57 -0.05
N SER A 212 1.85 9.39 0.21
CA SER A 212 0.71 9.21 1.11
C SER A 212 1.14 9.23 2.58
N ASP A 213 0.16 9.37 3.49
CA ASP A 213 0.37 9.29 4.95
C ASP A 213 1.06 8.01 5.42
N ASN A 214 0.90 6.90 4.69
CA ASN A 214 1.53 5.62 4.99
C ASN A 214 2.85 5.37 4.24
N GLY A 215 3.41 6.41 3.61
CA GLY A 215 4.71 6.39 2.95
C GLY A 215 4.74 5.74 1.56
N VAL A 216 3.57 5.43 0.98
CA VAL A 216 3.49 4.93 -0.41
C VAL A 216 3.80 6.09 -1.35
N LEU A 217 4.64 5.82 -2.33
CA LEU A 217 4.92 6.75 -3.42
C LEU A 217 3.95 6.49 -4.57
N LEU A 218 3.36 7.55 -5.11
CA LEU A 218 2.28 7.51 -6.08
C LEU A 218 2.65 8.40 -7.25
N THR A 219 2.37 7.96 -8.47
CA THR A 219 2.49 8.79 -9.68
C THR A 219 1.32 8.53 -10.63
N ASP A 220 0.91 9.55 -11.34
CA ASP A 220 -0.06 9.47 -12.44
C ASP A 220 0.55 8.86 -13.71
N GLY A 221 1.88 8.76 -13.77
CA GLY A 221 2.63 8.29 -14.93
C GLY A 221 2.92 9.40 -15.95
N GLY A 222 2.64 10.66 -15.64
CA GLY A 222 2.88 11.80 -16.54
C GLY A 222 2.05 11.75 -17.82
N GLU A 223 2.63 12.25 -18.92
CA GLU A 223 1.96 12.30 -20.22
C GLU A 223 1.50 10.90 -20.68
N GLY A 224 0.19 10.78 -20.97
CA GLY A 224 -0.41 9.51 -21.40
C GLY A 224 -0.71 8.51 -20.28
N GLY A 225 -0.43 8.86 -19.01
CA GLY A 225 -0.69 8.00 -17.85
C GLY A 225 0.18 6.74 -17.82
N VAL A 226 1.39 6.83 -18.39
CA VAL A 226 2.36 5.73 -18.47
C VAL A 226 3.73 6.24 -18.02
N LEU A 227 4.20 5.73 -16.89
CA LEU A 227 5.58 5.98 -16.47
C LEU A 227 6.54 5.20 -17.39
N GLY A 228 7.14 5.92 -18.33
CA GLY A 228 7.92 5.34 -19.42
C GLY A 228 9.11 4.50 -18.98
N THR A 229 9.45 3.46 -19.77
CA THR A 229 10.62 2.60 -19.53
C THR A 229 11.95 3.36 -19.49
N ARG A 230 12.01 4.57 -20.04
CA ARG A 230 13.19 5.44 -19.96
C ARG A 230 13.59 5.78 -18.52
N TYR A 231 12.63 5.76 -17.59
CA TYR A 231 12.87 6.00 -16.17
C TYR A 231 13.17 4.72 -15.39
N PHE A 232 13.31 3.57 -16.05
CA PHE A 232 13.72 2.35 -15.37
C PHE A 232 15.23 2.43 -15.13
N LYS A 233 15.60 2.86 -13.94
CA LYS A 233 16.99 2.96 -13.51
C LYS A 233 17.63 1.58 -13.47
N MET A 234 16.92 0.60 -12.93
CA MET A 234 17.38 -0.79 -12.88
C MET A 234 16.22 -1.77 -12.77
N VAL A 235 16.33 -2.94 -13.42
CA VAL A 235 15.36 -4.03 -13.25
C VAL A 235 16.06 -5.33 -12.89
N THR A 236 15.69 -5.90 -11.75
CA THR A 236 16.24 -7.16 -11.23
C THR A 236 15.13 -8.13 -10.86
N SER A 237 15.48 -9.42 -10.82
CA SER A 237 14.60 -10.46 -10.29
C SER A 237 14.86 -10.68 -8.80
N ARG A 238 13.77 -10.89 -8.05
CA ARG A 238 13.80 -11.17 -6.60
C ARG A 238 13.81 -12.66 -6.28
N THR A 239 13.43 -13.51 -7.24
CA THR A 239 13.18 -14.95 -6.99
C THR A 239 14.20 -15.86 -7.63
N VAL A 240 14.78 -15.44 -8.75
CA VAL A 240 15.82 -16.16 -9.50
C VAL A 240 16.92 -15.18 -9.90
N ASP A 241 18.18 -15.62 -9.89
CA ASP A 241 19.27 -14.78 -10.36
C ASP A 241 19.26 -14.73 -11.90
N LEU A 242 18.92 -13.55 -12.44
CA LEU A 242 18.86 -13.27 -13.89
C LEU A 242 19.86 -12.18 -14.29
N GLY A 243 20.65 -11.65 -13.35
CA GLY A 243 21.38 -10.41 -13.54
C GLY A 243 20.46 -9.20 -13.78
N LEU A 244 20.99 -8.19 -14.48
CA LEU A 244 20.28 -6.96 -14.83
C LEU A 244 19.47 -7.14 -16.12
N LEU A 245 18.17 -6.88 -16.06
CA LEU A 245 17.30 -6.87 -17.24
C LEU A 245 17.26 -5.48 -17.91
N TRP A 246 17.44 -4.44 -17.10
CA TRP A 246 17.40 -3.04 -17.52
C TRP A 246 18.39 -2.23 -16.69
N GLU A 247 19.00 -1.23 -17.31
CA GLU A 247 19.87 -0.26 -16.64
C GLU A 247 19.76 1.10 -17.35
N ASN A 248 19.53 2.17 -16.60
CA ASN A 248 19.46 3.56 -17.07
C ASN A 248 18.59 3.74 -18.33
N GLY A 249 17.39 3.15 -18.32
CA GLY A 249 16.43 3.23 -19.43
C GLY A 249 16.73 2.29 -20.61
N VAL A 250 17.84 1.55 -20.59
CA VAL A 250 18.25 0.62 -21.65
C VAL A 250 17.95 -0.82 -21.26
N LYS A 251 17.37 -1.57 -22.19
CA LYS A 251 17.18 -3.02 -22.07
C LYS A 251 18.50 -3.75 -22.22
N LEU A 252 18.86 -4.57 -21.23
CA LEU A 252 20.08 -5.38 -21.26
C LEU A 252 19.80 -6.85 -21.58
N ALA A 253 18.69 -7.40 -21.08
CA ALA A 253 18.35 -8.80 -21.28
C ALA A 253 16.84 -9.05 -21.33
N ASP A 254 16.46 -10.17 -21.94
CA ASP A 254 15.10 -10.69 -21.93
C ASP A 254 14.89 -11.67 -20.78
N LEU A 255 13.64 -11.79 -20.33
CA LEU A 255 13.28 -12.86 -19.41
C LEU A 255 13.47 -14.22 -20.10
N PRO A 256 14.18 -15.18 -19.48
CA PRO A 256 14.36 -16.50 -20.06
C PRO A 256 13.03 -17.22 -20.29
N GLY A 257 12.89 -17.86 -21.46
CA GLY A 257 11.66 -18.56 -21.85
C GLY A 257 11.29 -19.76 -20.96
N HIS A 258 12.21 -20.25 -20.11
CA HIS A 258 11.94 -21.34 -19.17
C HIS A 258 11.23 -20.88 -17.89
N LEU A 259 11.10 -19.57 -17.66
CA LEU A 259 10.40 -19.04 -16.50
C LEU A 259 8.89 -19.29 -16.60
N LYS A 260 8.27 -19.60 -15.46
CA LYS A 260 6.82 -19.83 -15.38
C LYS A 260 6.10 -18.51 -15.17
N PHE A 261 5.51 -17.96 -16.22
CA PHE A 261 4.68 -16.76 -16.20
C PHE A 261 3.31 -17.03 -15.56
N ARG A 262 3.25 -17.00 -14.22
CA ARG A 262 1.99 -17.19 -13.47
C ARG A 262 1.46 -15.86 -12.96
N PRO A 263 0.26 -15.42 -13.38
CA PRO A 263 -0.35 -14.25 -12.75
C PRO A 263 -0.70 -14.58 -11.29
N PRO A 264 -0.54 -13.62 -10.36
CA PRO A 264 -0.93 -13.79 -8.97
C PRO A 264 -2.43 -14.10 -8.85
N GLY A 265 -2.79 -14.95 -7.89
CA GLY A 265 -4.17 -15.41 -7.67
C GLY A 265 -5.18 -14.25 -7.64
N GLY A 266 -6.27 -14.40 -8.41
CA GLY A 266 -7.35 -13.40 -8.52
C GLY A 266 -7.29 -12.47 -9.73
N LYS A 267 -6.21 -12.48 -10.53
CA LYS A 267 -6.15 -11.82 -11.84
C LYS A 267 -6.10 -12.87 -12.95
N ARG A 268 -7.26 -13.33 -13.44
CA ARG A 268 -7.32 -14.00 -14.75
C ARG A 268 -7.01 -12.93 -15.78
N GLY A 269 -5.92 -13.11 -16.54
CA GLY A 269 -5.57 -12.22 -17.65
C GLY A 269 -6.78 -12.04 -18.55
N GLY A 270 -7.11 -10.79 -18.87
CA GLY A 270 -8.12 -10.47 -19.86
C GLY A 270 -7.63 -10.98 -21.20
N GLY A 271 -7.97 -12.22 -21.53
CA GLY A 271 -7.74 -12.80 -22.84
C GLY A 271 -8.56 -12.01 -23.84
N GLY A 272 -7.88 -11.17 -24.62
CA GLY A 272 -8.43 -10.59 -25.83
C GLY A 272 -8.97 -11.74 -26.68
N ARG A 273 -10.29 -11.74 -26.89
CA ARG A 273 -10.97 -12.66 -27.79
C ARG A 273 -10.52 -12.29 -29.20
N ALA A 274 -9.47 -12.94 -29.69
CA ALA A 274 -9.11 -12.91 -31.10
C ALA A 274 -10.34 -13.37 -31.90
N LYS A 275 -10.96 -12.45 -32.64
CA LYS A 275 -11.87 -12.83 -33.73
C LYS A 275 -11.00 -13.54 -34.77
N ARG A 276 -11.21 -14.85 -34.95
CA ARG A 276 -10.70 -15.54 -36.13
C ARG A 276 -11.55 -15.10 -37.34
N PRO A 277 -10.94 -14.98 -38.54
CA PRO A 277 -11.63 -14.64 -39.77
C PRO A 277 -12.70 -15.67 -40.13
#